data_AF-A0AAD5E5L0-F1
#
_entry.id   AF-A0AAD5E5L0-F1
#
_cell.length_a   1.000
_cell.length_b   1.000
_cell.length_c   1.000
_cell.angle_alpha   90.00
_cell.angle_beta   90.00
_cell.angle_gamma   90.00
#
_symmetry.space_group_name_H-M   'P 1'
#
loop_
_entity.id
_entity.type
_entity.pdbx_description
1 polymer ?
#
loop_
_entity_poly.entity_id
_entity_poly.type
_entity_poly.pdbx_seq_one_letter_code
_entity_poly.pdbx_strand_id
1 'polypeptide(L)'
;MSRIANAFERMQSSLACPICHKTLTNTRIVSECGHFSCQDCVLYEIGEKGRCPQCQLPAIVKNLQPYHTLDILSVCLQKLRSSTYDSYMKVASCSFEDDESLPFLEAYRKRRRTTPAGQYVLGSYSYEEIEYAEVATQAQKIEAGINNEVQASQEDQEVVSKPEQPASTVRNESLLDRKNQLGKVVKLDHTGLVVKDEEEVNAALLKIGGTDIIIEVYKDTEWIDDEVTHVITSMDDQHLCKRTQKYLNAIVKGKWVLGHQWLVKSMIAGQWLDEREYEVSGDLTTGNSLAPRKGRQMKASNLELFHGLRIYFHGEFQSFPSRNDLMILVRSAGARILQRRPKDVEGGQLGNGKLDIDRPLVVMQEIPTKWKKSQSWLMQYQVVSTSWILNAISRLSLEQPIP
;
A
#
# COMPACT_ATOMS: atom_id res chain seq x y z
N MET A 1 10.50 25.10 -31.60
CA MET A 1 10.86 23.74 -31.15
C MET A 1 12.31 23.57 -30.66
N SER A 2 13.20 24.59 -30.68
CA SER A 2 14.62 24.39 -30.31
C SER A 2 14.99 24.56 -28.81
N ARG A 3 14.22 25.32 -28.02
CA ARG A 3 14.58 25.60 -26.61
C ARG A 3 14.28 24.46 -25.64
N ILE A 4 13.14 23.79 -25.82
CA ILE A 4 12.70 22.70 -24.93
C ILE A 4 13.55 21.44 -25.18
N ALA A 5 13.82 21.11 -26.45
CA ALA A 5 14.71 20.00 -26.81
C ALA A 5 16.13 20.21 -26.25
N ASN A 6 16.71 21.42 -26.42
CA ASN A 6 18.03 21.74 -25.85
C ASN A 6 18.04 21.73 -24.31
N ALA A 7 16.96 22.16 -23.65
CA ALA A 7 16.85 22.04 -22.20
C ALA A 7 16.81 20.57 -21.76
N PHE A 8 16.09 19.74 -22.51
CA PHE A 8 15.97 18.30 -22.24
C PHE A 8 17.30 17.57 -22.40
N GLU A 9 18.04 17.84 -23.48
CA GLU A 9 19.38 17.28 -23.69
C GLU A 9 20.35 17.68 -22.58
N ARG A 10 20.32 18.96 -22.15
CA ARG A 10 21.16 19.44 -21.04
C ARG A 10 20.82 18.75 -19.71
N MET A 11 19.54 18.54 -19.43
CA MET A 11 19.10 17.79 -18.25
C MET A 11 19.53 16.33 -18.33
N GLN A 12 19.44 15.70 -19.51
CA GLN A 12 19.85 14.31 -19.73
C GLN A 12 21.35 14.10 -19.59
N SER A 13 22.17 15.02 -20.11
CA SER A 13 23.62 14.99 -19.92
C SER A 13 24.02 15.18 -18.46
N SER A 14 23.26 15.97 -17.69
CA SER A 14 23.53 16.20 -16.26
C SER A 14 23.19 15.00 -15.38
N LEU A 15 22.34 14.09 -15.87
CA LEU A 15 21.95 12.84 -15.21
C LEU A 15 22.57 11.60 -15.87
N ALA A 16 23.62 11.78 -16.67
CA ALA A 16 24.39 10.70 -17.25
C ALA A 16 25.49 10.24 -16.29
N CYS A 17 25.68 8.92 -16.21
CA CYS A 17 26.79 8.33 -15.49
C CYS A 17 28.13 8.74 -16.13
N PRO A 18 29.10 9.27 -15.38
CA PRO A 18 30.40 9.64 -15.92
C PRO A 18 31.23 8.47 -16.47
N ILE A 19 30.87 7.22 -16.11
CA ILE A 19 31.62 6.01 -16.46
C ILE A 19 30.98 5.29 -17.66
N CYS A 20 29.68 4.98 -17.59
CA CYS A 20 29.00 4.23 -18.64
C CYS A 20 28.26 5.12 -19.65
N HIS A 21 28.19 6.43 -19.40
CA HIS A 21 27.50 7.44 -20.22
C HIS A 21 26.00 7.21 -20.45
N LYS A 22 25.41 6.22 -19.76
CA LYS A 22 23.96 5.98 -19.71
C LYS A 22 23.33 6.82 -18.60
N THR A 23 22.00 6.96 -18.62
CA THR A 23 21.27 7.58 -17.52
C THR A 23 21.56 6.85 -16.21
N LEU A 24 21.75 7.61 -15.13
CA LEU A 24 22.06 7.08 -13.81
C LEU A 24 20.98 6.11 -13.31
N THR A 25 21.43 4.99 -12.73
CA THR A 25 20.59 3.97 -12.10
C THR A 25 21.29 3.43 -10.85
N ASN A 26 20.56 3.26 -9.75
CA ASN A 26 21.11 2.88 -8.45
C ASN A 26 22.33 3.75 -8.10
N THR A 27 22.14 5.06 -8.06
CA THR A 27 23.23 6.04 -8.00
C THR A 27 23.95 5.97 -6.66
N ARG A 28 25.28 5.96 -6.71
CA ARG A 28 26.17 6.02 -5.55
C ARG A 28 27.00 7.29 -5.59
N ILE A 29 27.14 7.94 -4.45
CA ILE A 29 27.99 9.11 -4.25
C ILE A 29 29.22 8.74 -3.43
N VAL A 30 30.39 9.21 -3.86
CA VAL A 30 31.63 9.11 -3.09
C VAL A 30 31.62 10.20 -2.03
N SER A 31 31.52 9.81 -0.76
CA SER A 31 31.36 10.76 0.36
C SER A 31 32.50 11.78 0.47
N GLU A 32 33.72 11.38 0.08
CA GLU A 32 34.93 12.19 0.18
C GLU A 32 35.00 13.32 -0.87
N CYS A 33 34.29 13.21 -1.99
CA CYS A 33 34.41 14.16 -3.10
C CYS A 33 33.09 14.55 -3.79
N GLY A 34 31.97 13.93 -3.43
CA GLY A 34 30.65 14.23 -3.96
C GLY A 34 30.38 13.75 -5.38
N HIS A 35 31.33 13.05 -6.02
CA HIS A 35 31.13 12.52 -7.37
C HIS A 35 30.19 11.32 -7.37
N PHE A 36 29.29 11.28 -8.36
CA PHE A 36 28.24 10.26 -8.47
C PHE A 36 28.42 9.39 -9.71
N SER A 37 28.01 8.13 -9.62
CA SER A 37 27.92 7.19 -10.74
C SER A 37 26.99 6.02 -10.41
N CYS A 38 26.62 5.19 -11.40
CA CYS A 38 25.83 3.98 -11.14
C CYS A 38 26.56 3.06 -10.16
N GLN A 39 25.81 2.35 -9.30
CA GLN A 39 26.37 1.41 -8.33
C GLN A 39 27.36 0.42 -8.96
N ASP A 40 26.97 -0.25 -10.03
CA ASP A 40 27.82 -1.27 -10.64
C ASP A 40 29.11 -0.65 -11.21
N CYS A 41 29.02 0.56 -11.76
CA CYS A 41 30.17 1.26 -12.32
C CYS A 41 31.16 1.72 -11.24
N VAL A 42 30.66 2.27 -10.13
CA VAL A 42 31.54 2.75 -9.06
C VAL A 42 32.16 1.59 -8.27
N LEU A 43 31.43 0.49 -8.08
CA LEU A 43 31.92 -0.68 -7.37
C LEU A 43 33.04 -1.37 -8.15
N TYR A 44 32.90 -1.43 -9.48
CA TYR A 44 33.95 -1.95 -10.36
C TYR A 44 35.23 -1.12 -10.28
N GLU A 45 35.15 0.20 -10.45
CA GLU A 45 36.33 1.07 -10.49
C GLU A 45 37.00 1.25 -9.11
N ILE A 46 36.23 1.47 -8.04
CA ILE A 46 36.80 1.66 -6.69
C ILE A 46 37.26 0.34 -6.10
N GLY A 47 36.57 -0.77 -6.38
CA GLY A 47 36.95 -2.10 -5.91
C GLY A 47 38.33 -2.53 -6.40
N GLU A 48 38.72 -2.12 -7.61
CA GLU A 48 40.01 -2.45 -8.20
C GLU A 48 41.11 -1.40 -7.90
N LYS A 49 40.78 -0.10 -7.96
CA LYS A 49 41.79 0.98 -7.91
C LYS A 49 41.85 1.75 -6.58
N GLY A 50 40.86 1.59 -5.70
CA GLY A 50 40.80 2.28 -4.40
C GLY A 50 40.72 3.81 -4.48
N ARG A 51 40.29 4.36 -5.61
CA ARG A 51 40.24 5.81 -5.89
C ARG A 51 38.97 6.16 -6.67
N CYS A 52 38.47 7.37 -6.47
CA CYS A 52 37.34 7.88 -7.23
C CYS A 52 37.69 7.96 -8.73
N PRO A 53 36.88 7.38 -9.63
CA PRO A 53 37.18 7.33 -11.06
C PRO A 53 37.17 8.71 -11.74
N GLN A 54 36.54 9.72 -11.12
CA GLN A 54 36.38 11.05 -11.71
C GLN A 54 37.45 12.06 -11.24
N CYS A 55 37.93 11.96 -9.99
CA CYS A 55 38.88 12.93 -9.42
C CYS A 55 40.13 12.30 -8.77
N GLN A 56 40.24 10.97 -8.78
CA GLN A 56 41.38 10.20 -8.26
C GLN A 56 41.64 10.35 -6.74
N LEU A 57 40.73 10.99 -6.00
CA LEU A 57 40.78 11.02 -4.54
C LEU A 57 40.62 9.59 -3.97
N PRO A 58 41.39 9.23 -2.93
CA PRO A 58 41.24 7.94 -2.25
C PRO A 58 39.78 7.75 -1.80
N ALA A 59 39.20 6.60 -2.15
CA ALA A 59 37.82 6.28 -1.85
C ALA A 59 37.70 4.79 -1.54
N ILE A 60 36.87 4.43 -0.57
CA ILE A 60 36.63 3.04 -0.19
C ILE A 60 35.17 2.68 -0.41
N VAL A 61 34.93 1.45 -0.88
CA VAL A 61 33.58 0.95 -1.21
C VAL A 61 32.58 1.13 -0.04
N LYS A 62 33.05 0.95 1.21
CA LYS A 62 32.21 1.10 2.40
C LYS A 62 31.67 2.51 2.62
N ASN A 63 32.31 3.53 2.06
CA ASN A 63 31.92 4.94 2.23
C ASN A 63 31.02 5.43 1.10
N LEU A 64 30.66 4.57 0.14
CA LEU A 64 29.70 4.90 -0.91
C LEU A 64 28.28 5.00 -0.35
N GLN A 65 27.68 6.17 -0.47
CA GLN A 65 26.31 6.38 -0.04
C GLN A 65 25.34 6.26 -1.21
N PRO A 66 24.15 5.68 -1.03
CA PRO A 66 23.07 5.80 -2.01
C PRO A 66 22.67 7.27 -2.21
N TYR A 67 22.36 7.66 -3.45
CA TYR A 67 21.85 9.00 -3.76
C TYR A 67 20.53 8.93 -4.53
N HIS A 68 19.47 8.56 -3.80
CA HIS A 68 18.15 8.24 -4.36
C HIS A 68 17.51 9.41 -5.11
N THR A 69 17.82 10.66 -4.73
CA THR A 69 17.30 11.84 -5.44
C THR A 69 17.72 11.86 -6.91
N LEU A 70 18.95 11.45 -7.25
CA LEU A 70 19.38 11.38 -8.66
C LEU A 70 18.69 10.25 -9.40
N ASP A 71 18.39 9.14 -8.74
CA ASP A 71 17.62 8.03 -9.34
C ASP A 71 16.19 8.46 -9.66
N ILE A 72 15.54 9.19 -8.73
CA ILE A 72 14.22 9.77 -8.93
C ILE A 72 14.24 10.75 -10.11
N LEU A 73 15.22 11.66 -10.16
CA LEU A 73 15.34 12.62 -11.25
C LEU A 73 15.55 11.94 -12.61
N SER A 74 16.36 10.88 -12.67
CA SER A 74 16.58 10.07 -13.86
C SER A 74 15.28 9.42 -14.36
N VAL A 75 14.49 8.85 -13.46
CA VAL A 75 13.18 8.24 -13.78
C VAL A 75 12.19 9.31 -14.24
N CYS A 76 12.12 10.44 -13.55
CA CYS A 76 11.27 11.57 -13.94
C CYS A 76 11.61 12.07 -15.34
N LEU A 77 12.91 12.22 -15.66
CA LEU A 77 13.34 12.66 -16.98
C LEU A 77 12.97 11.64 -18.06
N GLN A 78 13.18 10.34 -17.82
CA GLN A 78 12.78 9.28 -18.77
C GLN A 78 11.27 9.30 -19.06
N LYS A 79 10.44 9.50 -18.02
CA LYS A 79 8.98 9.61 -18.15
C LYS A 79 8.55 10.87 -18.90
N LEU A 80 9.21 12.00 -18.65
CA LEU A 80 8.98 13.22 -19.42
C LEU A 80 9.31 13.01 -20.90
N ARG A 81 10.40 12.28 -21.20
CA ARG A 81 10.76 11.92 -22.58
C ARG A 81 9.66 11.13 -23.28
N SER A 82 9.18 10.06 -22.66
CA SER A 82 8.12 9.21 -23.25
C SER A 82 6.82 9.97 -23.42
N SER A 83 6.45 10.81 -22.44
CA SER A 83 5.25 11.64 -22.50
C SER A 83 5.32 12.71 -23.60
N THR A 84 6.49 13.33 -23.82
CA THR A 84 6.70 14.23 -24.97
C THR A 84 6.64 13.50 -26.31
N TYR A 85 7.06 12.23 -26.36
CA TYR A 85 7.02 11.40 -27.57
C TYR A 85 5.59 10.94 -27.89
N ASP A 86 4.81 10.57 -26.89
CA ASP A 86 3.38 10.24 -27.03
C ASP A 86 2.56 11.46 -27.45
N SER A 87 2.92 12.63 -26.93
CA SER A 87 2.34 13.90 -27.37
C SER A 87 2.72 14.20 -28.83
N TYR A 88 3.96 13.91 -29.24
CA TYR A 88 4.42 14.09 -30.61
C TYR A 88 3.75 13.12 -31.60
N MET A 89 3.53 11.85 -31.20
CA MET A 89 2.82 10.85 -32.01
C MET A 89 1.33 11.16 -32.14
N LYS A 90 0.69 11.71 -31.09
CA LYS A 90 -0.69 12.21 -31.16
C LYS A 90 -0.86 13.46 -32.03
N VAL A 91 0.17 14.33 -32.08
CA VAL A 91 0.15 15.51 -32.96
C VAL A 91 0.46 15.12 -34.42
N ALA A 92 1.35 14.14 -34.63
CA ALA A 92 1.65 13.61 -35.97
C ALA A 92 0.48 12.82 -36.60
N SER A 93 -0.43 12.27 -35.78
CA SER A 93 -1.66 11.63 -36.27
C SER A 93 -2.81 12.60 -36.53
N CYS A 94 -2.59 13.91 -36.36
CA CYS A 94 -3.60 14.96 -36.54
C CYS A 94 -3.06 16.09 -37.43
N SER A 95 -2.64 15.77 -38.65
CA SER A 95 -2.63 16.73 -39.77
C SER A 95 -2.65 15.99 -41.11
N PHE A 96 -3.53 16.46 -41.98
CA PHE A 96 -3.93 15.95 -43.30
C PHE A 96 -2.83 15.89 -44.36
N GLU A 97 -3.07 14.98 -45.31
CA GLU A 97 -2.76 14.95 -46.76
C GLU A 97 -1.40 15.48 -47.28
N ASP A 98 -0.69 14.56 -47.95
CA ASP A 98 0.24 14.69 -49.07
C ASP A 98 1.26 15.85 -49.06
N ASP A 99 2.49 15.54 -48.65
CA ASP A 99 3.67 15.96 -49.41
C ASP A 99 4.82 14.95 -49.28
N GLU A 100 5.29 14.47 -50.43
CA GLU A 100 6.40 13.55 -50.60
C GLU A 100 7.71 14.24 -50.26
N SER A 101 8.35 13.84 -49.17
CA SER A 101 9.81 13.67 -49.02
C SER A 101 10.16 13.80 -47.54
N LEU A 102 10.81 12.80 -46.93
CA LEU A 102 11.87 13.03 -45.93
C LEU A 102 12.62 11.70 -45.62
N PRO A 103 13.97 11.66 -45.60
CA PRO A 103 14.79 10.50 -45.96
C PRO A 103 15.23 9.63 -44.76
N PHE A 104 14.40 9.50 -43.71
CA PHE A 104 14.87 8.95 -42.43
C PHE A 104 14.55 7.45 -42.22
N LEU A 105 13.64 6.86 -43.00
CA LEU A 105 13.19 5.46 -42.83
C LEU A 105 14.05 4.40 -43.54
N GLU A 106 15.05 4.80 -44.34
CA GLU A 106 15.96 3.85 -45.01
C GLU A 106 17.09 3.35 -44.09
N ALA A 107 17.50 4.14 -43.09
CA ALA A 107 18.57 3.76 -42.17
C ALA A 107 18.16 2.62 -41.22
N TYR A 108 16.86 2.46 -40.95
CA TYR A 108 16.36 1.44 -40.02
C TYR A 108 16.13 0.07 -40.68
N ARG A 109 15.92 0.01 -42.02
CA ARG A 109 15.77 -1.26 -42.75
C ARG A 109 17.11 -1.94 -43.11
N LYS A 110 18.24 -1.22 -43.07
CA LYS A 110 19.58 -1.79 -43.38
C LYS A 110 20.31 -2.43 -42.20
N ARG A 111 19.85 -2.29 -40.95
CA ARG A 111 20.50 -2.91 -39.77
C ARG A 111 19.95 -4.28 -39.37
N ARG A 112 19.04 -4.87 -40.15
CA ARG A 112 18.43 -6.18 -39.87
C ARG A 112 18.97 -7.35 -40.70
N ARG A 113 20.15 -7.21 -41.30
CA ARG A 113 20.90 -8.30 -41.93
C ARG A 113 22.39 -8.11 -41.71
N THR A 114 22.89 -8.62 -40.57
CA THR A 114 24.21 -9.26 -40.37
C THR A 114 24.51 -9.39 -38.87
N THR A 115 24.15 -10.51 -38.26
CA THR A 115 24.94 -11.12 -37.17
C THR A 115 24.52 -12.59 -37.04
N PRO A 116 25.42 -13.57 -37.25
CA PRO A 116 25.11 -14.99 -37.16
C PRO A 116 24.99 -15.48 -35.73
N ALA A 117 24.27 -16.60 -35.59
CA ALA A 117 23.96 -17.33 -34.37
C ALA A 117 25.20 -17.78 -33.57
N GLY A 118 25.08 -17.76 -32.23
CA GLY A 118 26.09 -18.30 -31.33
C GLY A 118 25.75 -18.12 -29.85
N GLN A 119 24.89 -18.99 -29.32
CA GLN A 119 24.84 -19.52 -27.95
C GLN A 119 25.01 -18.57 -26.74
N TYR A 120 23.92 -18.34 -26.01
CA TYR A 120 23.80 -18.70 -24.59
C TYR A 120 22.32 -19.03 -24.29
N VAL A 121 22.08 -20.19 -23.70
CA VAL A 121 20.77 -20.73 -23.35
C VAL A 121 20.48 -20.41 -21.88
N LEU A 122 19.32 -19.82 -21.58
CA LEU A 122 18.67 -19.88 -20.27
C LEU A 122 17.15 -19.72 -20.44
N GLY A 123 16.45 -20.84 -20.27
CA GLY A 123 15.06 -20.98 -19.79
C GLY A 123 13.95 -20.25 -20.55
N SER A 124 13.33 -20.94 -21.50
CA SER A 124 12.12 -20.54 -22.22
C SER A 124 10.89 -20.37 -21.32
N TYR A 125 10.26 -19.19 -21.36
CA TYR A 125 8.82 -19.01 -21.16
C TYR A 125 8.11 -19.29 -22.49
N SER A 126 7.02 -20.06 -22.49
CA SER A 126 6.04 -20.09 -23.59
C SER A 126 4.83 -19.27 -23.19
N TYR A 127 4.59 -18.16 -23.89
CA TYR A 127 3.32 -17.46 -23.93
C TYR A 127 2.44 -18.16 -24.96
N GLU A 128 1.28 -18.68 -24.56
CA GLU A 128 0.21 -18.98 -25.49
C GLU A 128 -0.57 -17.68 -25.73
N GLU A 129 -0.73 -17.32 -27.00
CA GLU A 129 -1.46 -16.15 -27.48
C GLU A 129 -2.95 -16.29 -27.15
N ILE A 130 -3.47 -15.39 -26.30
CA ILE A 130 -4.92 -15.24 -26.13
C ILE A 130 -5.39 -14.20 -27.14
N GLU A 131 -6.26 -14.61 -28.05
CA GLU A 131 -6.83 -13.78 -29.12
C GLU A 131 -7.61 -12.57 -28.57
N TYR A 132 -7.13 -11.38 -28.95
CA TYR A 132 -7.70 -10.07 -28.59
C TYR A 132 -9.12 -9.78 -29.16
N ALA A 133 -9.78 -10.76 -29.80
CA ALA A 133 -11.07 -10.59 -30.45
C ALA A 133 -12.28 -10.85 -29.51
N GLU A 134 -12.11 -11.69 -28.48
CA GLU A 134 -13.22 -12.04 -27.57
C GLU A 134 -13.45 -10.99 -26.47
N VAL A 135 -12.42 -10.25 -26.07
CA VAL A 135 -12.54 -9.18 -25.06
C VAL A 135 -13.28 -7.95 -25.62
N ALA A 136 -13.10 -7.66 -26.91
CA ALA A 136 -13.77 -6.55 -27.59
C ALA A 136 -15.27 -6.81 -27.82
N THR A 137 -15.66 -8.06 -28.08
CA THR A 137 -17.06 -8.45 -28.29
C THR A 137 -17.85 -8.54 -26.99
N GLN A 138 -17.19 -8.80 -25.86
CA GLN A 138 -17.81 -8.76 -24.53
C GLN A 138 -18.09 -7.33 -24.06
N ALA A 139 -17.21 -6.37 -24.38
CA ALA A 139 -17.40 -4.94 -24.07
C ALA A 139 -18.60 -4.33 -24.83
N GLN A 140 -18.80 -4.71 -26.10
CA GLN A 140 -19.92 -4.23 -26.92
C GLN A 140 -21.29 -4.75 -26.45
N LYS A 141 -21.35 -5.94 -25.82
CA LYS A 141 -22.59 -6.49 -25.25
C LYS A 141 -23.01 -5.79 -23.96
N ILE A 142 -22.06 -5.24 -23.20
CA ILE A 142 -22.31 -4.50 -21.96
C ILE A 142 -22.86 -3.09 -22.27
N GLU A 143 -22.31 -2.41 -23.28
CA GLU A 143 -22.81 -1.09 -23.71
C GLU A 143 -24.23 -1.17 -24.32
N ALA A 144 -24.57 -2.25 -25.02
CA ALA A 144 -25.92 -2.47 -25.56
C ALA A 144 -26.97 -2.80 -24.47
N GLY A 145 -26.56 -3.41 -23.35
CA GLY A 145 -27.44 -3.71 -22.22
C GLY A 145 -27.84 -2.46 -21.42
N ILE A 146 -26.89 -1.53 -21.23
CA ILE A 146 -27.10 -0.28 -20.49
C ILE A 146 -28.05 0.67 -21.23
N ASN A 147 -27.98 0.72 -22.57
CA ASN A 147 -28.84 1.61 -23.36
C ASN A 147 -30.31 1.14 -23.43
N ASN A 148 -30.58 -0.16 -23.25
CA ASN A 148 -31.95 -0.69 -23.27
C ASN A 148 -32.70 -0.52 -21.93
N GLU A 149 -32.02 -0.41 -20.79
CA GLU A 149 -32.65 -0.13 -19.50
C GLU A 149 -33.05 1.35 -19.32
N VAL A 150 -32.41 2.26 -20.08
CA VAL A 150 -32.70 3.70 -20.04
C VAL A 150 -33.94 4.07 -20.89
N GLN A 151 -34.31 3.26 -21.89
CA GLN A 151 -35.50 3.52 -22.72
C GLN A 151 -36.80 2.93 -22.17
N ALA A 152 -36.75 1.99 -21.22
CA ALA A 152 -37.94 1.35 -20.65
C ALA A 152 -38.61 2.14 -19.51
N SER A 153 -38.09 3.32 -19.15
CA SER A 153 -38.56 4.14 -18.02
C SER A 153 -39.13 5.51 -18.42
N GLN A 154 -39.41 5.73 -19.71
CA GLN A 154 -40.02 6.96 -20.22
C GLN A 154 -41.27 6.67 -21.08
N GLU A 155 -42.32 6.13 -20.48
CA GLU A 155 -43.68 6.19 -21.03
C GLU A 155 -44.67 5.94 -19.88
N ASP A 156 -45.19 7.02 -19.26
CA ASP A 156 -46.61 7.18 -18.95
C ASP A 156 -46.90 8.53 -18.25
N GLN A 157 -48.05 9.10 -18.62
CA GLN A 157 -48.42 10.51 -18.58
C GLN A 157 -49.03 11.03 -17.25
N GLU A 158 -49.05 12.37 -17.19
CA GLU A 158 -49.82 13.31 -16.34
C GLU A 158 -51.19 12.84 -15.78
N VAL A 159 -51.57 13.31 -14.57
CA VAL A 159 -52.77 14.15 -14.28
C VAL A 159 -52.69 14.77 -12.86
N VAL A 160 -53.19 16.01 -12.74
CA VAL A 160 -53.18 16.99 -11.62
C VAL A 160 -54.24 16.74 -10.52
N SER A 161 -53.90 16.97 -9.23
CA SER A 161 -54.65 17.81 -8.25
C SER A 161 -54.08 17.78 -6.80
N LYS A 162 -54.12 18.93 -6.10
CA LYS A 162 -53.67 19.26 -4.70
C LYS A 162 -54.89 19.26 -3.73
N PRO A 163 -54.79 19.52 -2.38
CA PRO A 163 -53.66 19.71 -1.42
C PRO A 163 -53.77 18.75 -0.18
N GLU A 164 -52.85 18.58 0.81
CA GLU A 164 -52.38 19.50 1.88
C GLU A 164 -51.44 18.76 2.90
N GLN A 165 -50.25 19.32 3.21
CA GLN A 165 -49.34 19.27 4.42
C GLN A 165 -49.02 18.01 5.28
N PRO A 166 -47.92 17.98 6.10
CA PRO A 166 -46.62 18.68 6.05
C PRO A 166 -45.39 17.73 6.07
N ALA A 167 -44.21 18.33 5.87
CA ALA A 167 -42.92 17.71 5.57
C ALA A 167 -42.03 17.41 6.79
N SER A 168 -41.20 16.36 6.66
CA SER A 168 -39.76 16.23 7.05
C SER A 168 -39.39 14.73 6.94
N THR A 169 -38.27 14.23 6.39
CA THR A 169 -36.87 14.62 6.64
C THR A 169 -35.86 13.91 5.71
N VAL A 170 -36.20 13.55 4.46
CA VAL A 170 -35.34 12.62 3.66
C VAL A 170 -34.40 13.31 2.64
N ARG A 171 -34.41 14.64 2.52
CA ARG A 171 -33.71 15.33 1.40
C ARG A 171 -32.37 15.99 1.72
N ASN A 172 -31.87 15.90 2.96
CA ASN A 172 -30.68 16.67 3.39
C ASN A 172 -29.37 15.86 3.47
N GLU A 173 -29.39 14.53 3.55
CA GLU A 173 -28.15 13.73 3.72
C GLU A 173 -27.22 13.80 2.49
N SER A 174 -27.78 13.76 1.27
CA SER A 174 -26.97 13.71 0.03
C SER A 174 -26.22 15.01 -0.31
N LEU A 175 -26.69 16.17 0.17
CA LEU A 175 -26.02 17.47 -0.01
C LEU A 175 -24.94 17.71 1.06
N LEU A 176 -25.13 17.18 2.27
CA LEU A 176 -24.15 17.19 3.35
C LEU A 176 -22.95 16.30 3.00
N ASP A 177 -23.19 15.11 2.45
CA ASP A 177 -22.12 14.21 2.01
C ASP A 177 -21.29 14.79 0.84
N ARG A 178 -21.94 15.42 -0.15
CA ARG A 178 -21.21 16.12 -1.23
C ARG A 178 -20.35 17.27 -0.72
N LYS A 179 -20.82 18.03 0.28
CA LYS A 179 -20.02 19.11 0.89
C LYS A 179 -18.89 18.59 1.77
N ASN A 180 -19.06 17.45 2.42
CA ASN A 180 -18.03 16.80 3.25
C ASN A 180 -16.91 16.14 2.41
N GLN A 181 -17.17 15.85 1.13
CA GLN A 181 -16.17 15.27 0.22
C GLN A 181 -15.30 16.32 -0.49
N LEU A 182 -15.81 17.54 -0.71
CA LEU A 182 -15.00 18.63 -1.27
C LEU A 182 -13.88 19.02 -0.30
N GLY A 183 -12.63 18.80 -0.71
CA GLY A 183 -11.44 19.14 0.10
C GLY A 183 -11.06 18.12 1.17
N LYS A 184 -11.68 16.92 1.19
CA LYS A 184 -11.25 15.82 2.07
C LYS A 184 -9.87 15.34 1.66
N VAL A 185 -8.88 15.54 2.53
CA VAL A 185 -7.52 15.00 2.38
C VAL A 185 -7.49 13.57 2.91
N VAL A 186 -7.15 12.62 2.04
CA VAL A 186 -6.93 11.23 2.45
C VAL A 186 -5.43 11.01 2.68
N LYS A 187 -5.08 10.64 3.92
CA LYS A 187 -3.74 10.18 4.28
C LYS A 187 -3.69 8.65 4.19
N LEU A 188 -3.06 8.13 3.14
CA LEU A 188 -3.15 6.73 2.72
C LEU A 188 -1.85 5.95 3.03
N ASP A 189 -1.99 4.76 3.60
CA ASP A 189 -0.96 3.71 3.62
C ASP A 189 -1.52 2.43 2.95
N HIS A 190 -0.69 1.43 2.71
CA HIS A 190 -1.10 0.15 2.15
C HIS A 190 -0.50 -1.04 2.92
N THR A 191 -1.17 -2.19 2.84
CA THR A 191 -0.66 -3.42 3.41
C THR A 191 -1.18 -4.64 2.68
N GLY A 192 -0.36 -5.69 2.54
CA GLY A 192 -0.82 -6.98 2.03
C GLY A 192 -1.43 -6.92 0.63
N LEU A 193 -0.99 -5.99 -0.22
CA LEU A 193 -1.41 -5.96 -1.63
C LEU A 193 -0.78 -7.13 -2.38
N VAL A 194 -1.56 -7.82 -3.20
CA VAL A 194 -1.03 -8.74 -4.20
C VAL A 194 -0.51 -7.94 -5.39
N VAL A 195 0.41 -8.53 -6.16
CA VAL A 195 1.13 -7.84 -7.25
C VAL A 195 0.19 -7.12 -8.21
N LYS A 196 -0.88 -7.79 -8.64
CA LYS A 196 -1.89 -7.22 -9.54
C LYS A 196 -2.54 -5.96 -8.96
N ASP A 197 -3.00 -6.03 -7.71
CA ASP A 197 -3.69 -4.92 -7.05
C ASP A 197 -2.72 -3.75 -6.77
N GLU A 198 -1.45 -4.06 -6.47
CA GLU A 198 -0.39 -3.06 -6.32
C GLU A 198 -0.11 -2.32 -7.63
N GLU A 199 -0.10 -3.00 -8.77
CA GLU A 199 0.01 -2.36 -10.08
C GLU A 199 -1.17 -1.42 -10.37
N GLU A 200 -2.40 -1.84 -10.07
CA GLU A 200 -3.60 -1.02 -10.22
C GLU A 200 -3.57 0.23 -9.32
N VAL A 201 -3.18 0.07 -8.05
CA VAL A 201 -3.00 1.17 -7.10
C VAL A 201 -1.94 2.15 -7.58
N ASN A 202 -0.77 1.66 -7.99
CA ASN A 202 0.31 2.51 -8.49
C ASN A 202 -0.11 3.25 -9.77
N ALA A 203 -0.83 2.60 -10.68
CA ALA A 203 -1.37 3.23 -11.87
C ALA A 203 -2.40 4.32 -11.55
N ALA A 204 -3.26 4.10 -10.55
CA ALA A 204 -4.22 5.09 -10.08
C ALA A 204 -3.53 6.31 -9.44
N LEU A 205 -2.52 6.08 -8.58
CA LEU A 205 -1.75 7.16 -7.94
C LEU A 205 -0.93 7.99 -8.94
N LEU A 206 -0.51 7.43 -10.07
CA LEU A 206 0.16 8.22 -11.13
C LEU A 206 -0.78 9.21 -11.84
N LYS A 207 -2.10 9.02 -11.72
CA LYS A 207 -3.14 9.84 -12.36
C LYS A 207 -3.73 10.92 -11.44
N ILE A 208 -3.14 11.17 -10.26
CA ILE A 208 -3.61 12.20 -9.31
C ILE A 208 -3.69 13.60 -9.98
N GLY A 209 -2.81 13.88 -10.94
CA GLY A 209 -2.83 15.12 -11.70
C GLY A 209 -4.09 15.25 -12.56
N GLY A 210 -4.96 16.22 -12.24
CA GLY A 210 -6.17 16.53 -13.01
C GLY A 210 -7.50 16.20 -12.31
N THR A 211 -7.47 15.79 -11.05
CA THR A 211 -8.67 15.57 -10.22
C THR A 211 -8.69 16.54 -9.04
N ASP A 212 -9.88 16.82 -8.50
CA ASP A 212 -10.05 17.61 -7.25
C ASP A 212 -9.75 16.77 -5.98
N ILE A 213 -9.29 15.53 -6.15
CA ILE A 213 -8.93 14.62 -5.07
C ILE A 213 -7.57 15.02 -4.47
N ILE A 214 -7.52 15.13 -3.14
CA ILE A 214 -6.28 15.36 -2.40
C ILE A 214 -5.91 14.11 -1.60
N ILE A 215 -4.73 13.57 -1.88
CA ILE A 215 -4.19 12.38 -1.23
C ILE A 215 -2.72 12.56 -0.84
N GLU A 216 -2.38 12.12 0.37
CA GLU A 216 -1.01 12.05 0.89
C GLU A 216 -0.65 10.58 1.11
N VAL A 217 0.36 10.07 0.42
CA VAL A 217 0.74 8.65 0.48
C VAL A 217 1.91 8.46 1.44
N TYR A 218 1.70 7.62 2.45
CA TYR A 218 2.71 7.18 3.40
C TYR A 218 3.26 5.84 2.90
N LYS A 219 4.59 5.75 2.78
CA LYS A 219 5.31 4.54 2.34
C LYS A 219 6.44 4.23 3.33
N ASP A 220 6.90 2.98 3.30
CA ASP A 220 8.13 2.54 3.96
C ASP A 220 8.15 2.61 5.49
N THR A 221 6.97 2.62 6.11
CA THR A 221 6.83 2.47 7.57
C THR A 221 6.56 1.02 7.95
N GLU A 222 7.11 0.58 9.08
CA GLU A 222 6.79 -0.74 9.65
C GLU A 222 5.42 -0.77 10.35
N TRP A 223 4.96 0.39 10.80
CA TRP A 223 3.72 0.61 11.54
C TRP A 223 2.86 1.68 10.88
N ILE A 224 1.54 1.64 11.12
CA ILE A 224 0.65 2.69 10.63
C ILE A 224 0.89 3.95 11.45
N ASP A 225 1.25 5.03 10.75
CA ASP A 225 1.44 6.34 11.36
C ASP A 225 0.12 6.85 11.97
N ASP A 226 0.20 7.68 13.01
CA ASP A 226 -0.99 8.24 13.65
C ASP A 226 -1.77 9.18 12.72
N GLU A 227 -1.09 9.82 11.77
CA GLU A 227 -1.73 10.69 10.79
C GLU A 227 -2.45 9.93 9.67
N VAL A 228 -2.06 8.68 9.39
CA VAL A 228 -2.73 7.85 8.38
C VAL A 228 -4.21 7.73 8.73
N THR A 229 -5.07 7.90 7.74
CA THR A 229 -6.54 7.85 7.89
C THR A 229 -7.12 6.60 7.24
N HIS A 230 -6.52 6.17 6.13
CA HIS A 230 -6.98 5.04 5.33
C HIS A 230 -5.83 4.09 5.04
N VAL A 231 -6.10 2.80 5.13
CA VAL A 231 -5.17 1.72 4.79
C VAL A 231 -5.84 0.86 3.73
N ILE A 232 -5.20 0.70 2.57
CA ILE A 232 -5.71 -0.19 1.51
C ILE A 232 -5.02 -1.55 1.55
N THR A 233 -5.75 -2.59 1.18
CA THR A 233 -5.27 -3.97 1.14
C THR A 233 -5.97 -4.77 0.04
N SER A 234 -5.41 -5.92 -0.32
CA SER A 234 -6.10 -6.89 -1.17
C SER A 234 -7.08 -7.69 -0.33
N MET A 235 -8.22 -8.03 -0.92
CA MET A 235 -9.25 -8.85 -0.29
C MET A 235 -9.79 -9.89 -1.27
N ASP A 236 -10.35 -10.97 -0.74
CA ASP A 236 -11.07 -11.97 -1.52
C ASP A 236 -12.55 -11.57 -1.76
N ASP A 237 -13.30 -12.44 -2.43
CA ASP A 237 -14.72 -12.24 -2.73
C ASP A 237 -15.61 -12.19 -1.47
N GLN A 238 -15.09 -12.63 -0.31
CA GLN A 238 -15.76 -12.55 0.98
C GLN A 238 -15.37 -11.28 1.76
N HIS A 239 -14.65 -10.35 1.13
CA HIS A 239 -14.11 -9.13 1.73
C HIS A 239 -13.16 -9.42 2.90
N LEU A 240 -12.41 -10.53 2.85
CA LEU A 240 -11.40 -10.89 3.83
C LEU A 240 -10.00 -10.60 3.29
N CYS A 241 -9.14 -9.98 4.10
CA CYS A 241 -7.76 -9.66 3.71
C CYS A 241 -6.73 -10.60 4.34
N LYS A 242 -5.49 -10.55 3.86
CA LYS A 242 -4.37 -11.19 4.56
C LYS A 242 -4.10 -10.45 5.88
N ARG A 243 -3.94 -11.21 6.97
CA ARG A 243 -3.53 -10.64 8.25
C ARG A 243 -2.08 -10.18 8.20
N THR A 244 -1.85 -8.90 8.44
CA THR A 244 -0.51 -8.28 8.57
C THR A 244 -0.40 -7.49 9.87
N GLN A 245 0.82 -7.11 10.25
CA GLN A 245 1.05 -6.23 11.40
C GLN A 245 0.38 -4.86 11.23
N LYS A 246 0.51 -4.26 10.05
CA LYS A 246 -0.17 -2.99 9.70
C LYS A 246 -1.69 -3.11 9.78
N TYR A 247 -2.27 -4.22 9.31
CA TYR A 247 -3.71 -4.49 9.42
C TYR A 247 -4.17 -4.52 10.88
N LEU A 248 -3.50 -5.29 11.74
CA LEU A 248 -3.84 -5.34 13.17
C LEU A 248 -3.66 -3.99 13.85
N ASN A 249 -2.61 -3.25 13.49
CA ASN A 249 -2.37 -1.91 14.00
C ASN A 249 -3.44 -0.90 13.54
N ALA A 250 -3.88 -0.98 12.28
CA ALA A 250 -4.95 -0.15 11.73
C ALA A 250 -6.29 -0.38 12.46
N ILE A 251 -6.62 -1.63 12.80
CA ILE A 251 -7.82 -1.97 13.57
C ILE A 251 -7.81 -1.27 14.93
N VAL A 252 -6.75 -1.45 15.72
CA VAL A 252 -6.70 -0.89 17.09
C VAL A 252 -6.61 0.63 17.10
N LYS A 253 -6.02 1.22 16.05
CA LYS A 253 -6.00 2.67 15.85
C LYS A 253 -7.29 3.23 15.27
N GLY A 254 -8.27 2.38 14.91
CA GLY A 254 -9.53 2.81 14.33
C GLY A 254 -9.36 3.55 13.00
N LYS A 255 -8.51 3.02 12.11
CA LYS A 255 -8.35 3.55 10.75
C LYS A 255 -9.36 2.91 9.79
N TRP A 256 -9.62 3.54 8.65
CA TRP A 256 -10.31 2.86 7.56
C TRP A 256 -9.41 1.76 6.98
N VAL A 257 -9.94 0.56 6.82
CA VAL A 257 -9.25 -0.56 6.16
C VAL A 257 -10.11 -1.02 5.00
N LEU A 258 -9.64 -0.78 3.78
CA LEU A 258 -10.44 -0.86 2.56
C LEU A 258 -9.77 -1.77 1.52
N GLY A 259 -10.59 -2.40 0.67
CA GLY A 259 -10.11 -3.00 -0.57
C GLY A 259 -9.49 -1.95 -1.49
N HIS A 260 -8.45 -2.32 -2.24
CA HIS A 260 -7.73 -1.41 -3.15
C HIS A 260 -8.63 -0.73 -4.18
N GLN A 261 -9.71 -1.41 -4.58
CA GLN A 261 -10.65 -0.92 -5.59
C GLN A 261 -11.35 0.38 -5.18
N TRP A 262 -11.46 0.68 -3.88
CA TRP A 262 -11.96 1.97 -3.40
C TRP A 262 -11.12 3.13 -3.96
N LEU A 263 -9.79 3.02 -3.85
CA LEU A 263 -8.87 4.03 -4.36
C LEU A 263 -8.99 4.10 -5.87
N VAL A 264 -8.85 2.97 -6.56
CA VAL A 264 -8.86 2.92 -8.03
C VAL A 264 -10.13 3.56 -8.61
N LYS A 265 -11.31 3.18 -8.10
CA LYS A 265 -12.58 3.72 -8.58
C LYS A 265 -12.80 5.17 -8.17
N SER A 266 -12.37 5.59 -6.98
CA SER A 266 -12.42 7.00 -6.58
C SER A 266 -11.59 7.88 -7.50
N MET A 267 -10.38 7.44 -7.82
CA MET A 267 -9.47 8.14 -8.74
C MET A 267 -10.07 8.28 -10.14
N ILE A 268 -10.71 7.23 -10.66
CA ILE A 268 -11.41 7.27 -11.96
C ILE A 268 -12.61 8.20 -11.91
N ALA A 269 -13.38 8.18 -10.82
CA ALA A 269 -14.55 9.03 -10.64
C ALA A 269 -14.19 10.51 -10.39
N GLY A 270 -12.93 10.83 -10.08
CA GLY A 270 -12.50 12.18 -9.72
C GLY A 270 -13.04 12.68 -8.39
N GLN A 271 -13.63 11.79 -7.57
CA GLN A 271 -14.13 12.07 -6.22
C GLN A 271 -14.01 10.84 -5.33
N TRP A 272 -13.94 11.04 -4.01
CA TRP A 272 -13.94 9.93 -3.05
C TRP A 272 -15.29 9.20 -3.05
N LEU A 273 -15.26 7.89 -3.32
CA LEU A 273 -16.41 7.02 -3.13
C LEU A 273 -16.62 6.69 -1.65
N ASP A 274 -17.82 6.26 -1.29
CA ASP A 274 -18.15 5.86 0.07
C ASP A 274 -17.27 4.69 0.52
N GLU A 275 -16.50 4.90 1.60
CA GLU A 275 -15.60 3.90 2.15
C GLU A 275 -16.33 2.62 2.59
N ARG A 276 -17.59 2.74 3.02
CA ARG A 276 -18.38 1.63 3.58
C ARG A 276 -18.59 0.49 2.59
N GLU A 277 -18.66 0.79 1.31
CA GLU A 277 -18.87 -0.20 0.24
C GLU A 277 -17.65 -1.08 -0.02
N TYR A 278 -16.47 -0.60 0.39
CA TYR A 278 -15.18 -1.25 0.12
C TYR A 278 -14.49 -1.72 1.39
N GLU A 279 -15.19 -1.69 2.52
CA GLU A 279 -14.60 -1.98 3.80
C GLU A 279 -14.29 -3.47 3.97
N VAL A 280 -13.09 -3.76 4.47
CA VAL A 280 -12.68 -5.12 4.82
C VAL A 280 -13.54 -5.65 5.97
N SER A 281 -14.12 -6.83 5.79
CA SER A 281 -15.00 -7.48 6.77
C SER A 281 -14.24 -8.31 7.81
N GLY A 282 -12.99 -8.68 7.53
CA GLY A 282 -12.15 -9.43 8.46
C GLY A 282 -10.87 -9.90 7.78
N ASP A 283 -10.27 -10.96 8.30
CA ASP A 283 -9.06 -11.54 7.71
C ASP A 283 -9.15 -13.06 7.54
N LEU A 284 -8.30 -13.59 6.66
CA LEU A 284 -8.26 -15.01 6.30
C LEU A 284 -7.96 -15.96 7.46
N THR A 285 -7.51 -15.47 8.62
CA THR A 285 -7.15 -16.32 9.78
C THR A 285 -8.30 -16.48 10.78
N THR A 286 -9.07 -15.42 11.06
CA THR A 286 -10.24 -15.49 11.98
C THR A 286 -11.59 -15.41 11.29
N GLY A 287 -11.60 -15.16 9.98
CA GLY A 287 -12.81 -14.95 9.18
C GLY A 287 -13.41 -13.56 9.38
N ASN A 288 -14.69 -13.46 9.00
CA ASN A 288 -15.47 -12.23 9.10
C ASN A 288 -15.74 -11.87 10.58
N SER A 289 -15.06 -10.85 11.08
CA SER A 289 -15.19 -10.36 12.46
C SER A 289 -15.78 -8.96 12.55
N LEU A 290 -15.84 -8.24 11.42
CA LEU A 290 -16.11 -6.81 11.31
C LEU A 290 -15.17 -5.95 12.17
N ALA A 291 -13.96 -6.45 12.48
CA ALA A 291 -13.04 -5.77 13.38
C ALA A 291 -12.58 -4.40 12.87
N PRO A 292 -12.30 -4.16 11.57
CA PRO A 292 -12.02 -2.81 11.09
C PRO A 292 -13.14 -1.81 11.43
N ARG A 293 -14.40 -2.19 11.16
CA ARG A 293 -15.58 -1.36 11.44
C ARG A 293 -15.76 -1.08 12.92
N LYS A 294 -15.74 -2.15 13.72
CA LYS A 294 -15.85 -2.07 15.18
C LYS A 294 -14.71 -1.22 15.75
N GLY A 295 -13.50 -1.34 15.20
CA GLY A 295 -12.30 -0.59 15.63
C GLY A 295 -12.49 0.91 15.50
N ARG A 296 -13.01 1.37 14.35
CA ARG A 296 -13.37 2.78 14.15
C ARG A 296 -14.44 3.26 15.12
N GLN A 297 -15.50 2.47 15.32
CA GLN A 297 -16.59 2.82 16.23
C GLN A 297 -16.12 2.92 17.69
N MET A 298 -15.28 1.97 18.13
CA MET A 298 -14.64 2.02 19.44
C MET A 298 -13.78 3.27 19.59
N LYS A 299 -12.93 3.58 18.59
CA LYS A 299 -12.06 4.75 18.66
C LYS A 299 -12.83 6.07 18.65
N ALA A 300 -13.90 6.16 17.86
CA ALA A 300 -14.82 7.31 17.87
C ALA A 300 -15.52 7.50 19.22
N SER A 301 -15.74 6.41 19.96
CA SER A 301 -16.30 6.42 21.32
C SER A 301 -15.22 6.53 22.42
N ASN A 302 -13.96 6.78 22.04
CA ASN A 302 -12.80 6.81 22.93
C ASN A 302 -12.63 5.54 23.81
N LEU A 303 -12.98 4.38 23.25
CA LEU A 303 -12.80 3.06 23.87
C LEU A 303 -11.59 2.35 23.26
N GLU A 304 -10.94 1.50 24.06
CA GLU A 304 -9.77 0.73 23.65
C GLU A 304 -9.94 -0.74 24.06
N LEU A 305 -9.52 -1.67 23.20
CA LEU A 305 -9.74 -3.11 23.37
C LEU A 305 -9.14 -3.66 24.67
N PHE A 306 -7.93 -3.23 25.00
CA PHE A 306 -7.18 -3.67 26.17
C PHE A 306 -7.14 -2.62 27.28
N HIS A 307 -8.07 -1.67 27.28
CA HIS A 307 -8.18 -0.68 28.34
C HIS A 307 -8.21 -1.37 29.71
N GLY A 308 -7.41 -0.88 30.67
CA GLY A 308 -7.33 -1.43 32.02
C GLY A 308 -6.45 -2.68 32.17
N LEU A 309 -6.14 -3.42 31.09
CA LEU A 309 -5.29 -4.60 31.17
C LEU A 309 -3.84 -4.25 31.49
N ARG A 310 -3.25 -5.00 32.41
CA ARG A 310 -1.84 -4.90 32.81
C ARG A 310 -1.09 -6.13 32.30
N ILE A 311 -0.24 -5.96 31.29
CA ILE A 311 0.37 -7.07 30.57
C ILE A 311 1.85 -7.20 30.94
N TYR A 312 2.27 -8.41 31.31
CA TYR A 312 3.67 -8.78 31.50
C TYR A 312 4.10 -9.83 30.47
N PHE A 313 5.10 -9.51 29.64
CA PHE A 313 5.67 -10.46 28.68
C PHE A 313 6.72 -11.34 29.35
N HIS A 314 6.52 -12.65 29.37
CA HIS A 314 7.39 -13.65 30.00
C HIS A 314 7.97 -14.62 28.97
N GLY A 315 9.25 -14.97 29.15
CA GLY A 315 9.95 -15.92 28.30
C GLY A 315 10.62 -15.27 27.09
N GLU A 316 11.10 -16.12 26.20
CA GLU A 316 11.75 -15.72 24.95
C GLU A 316 10.71 -15.58 23.83
N PHE A 317 10.97 -14.64 22.92
CA PHE A 317 10.13 -14.34 21.77
C PHE A 317 11.02 -14.40 20.52
N GLN A 318 11.12 -15.59 19.94
CA GLN A 318 12.07 -15.88 18.86
C GLN A 318 11.43 -15.82 17.47
N SER A 319 10.11 -15.94 17.35
CA SER A 319 9.39 -15.81 16.07
C SER A 319 8.82 -14.43 15.86
N PHE A 320 8.47 -14.13 14.61
CA PHE A 320 7.62 -12.98 14.27
C PHE A 320 6.17 -13.22 14.75
N PRO A 321 5.46 -12.21 15.27
CA PRO A 321 5.96 -10.86 15.62
C PRO A 321 6.87 -10.87 16.86
N SER A 322 7.86 -9.99 16.88
CA SER A 322 8.80 -9.90 18.00
C SER A 322 8.10 -9.44 19.29
N ARG A 323 8.80 -9.59 20.43
CA ARG A 323 8.32 -9.04 21.71
C ARG A 323 8.00 -7.54 21.60
N ASN A 324 8.86 -6.77 20.93
CA ASN A 324 8.66 -5.33 20.80
C ASN A 324 7.43 -5.02 19.95
N ASP A 325 7.18 -5.79 18.89
CA ASP A 325 6.04 -5.59 18.02
C ASP A 325 4.72 -5.84 18.74
N LEU A 326 4.67 -6.93 19.51
CA LEU A 326 3.53 -7.23 20.37
C LEU A 326 3.32 -6.14 21.41
N MET A 327 4.40 -5.63 22.02
CA MET A 327 4.34 -4.52 22.97
C MET A 327 3.77 -3.24 22.33
N ILE A 328 4.14 -2.93 21.08
CA ILE A 328 3.58 -1.79 20.33
C ILE A 328 2.09 -2.00 20.06
N LEU A 329 1.69 -3.19 19.59
CA LEU A 329 0.28 -3.52 19.34
C LEU A 329 -0.57 -3.40 20.59
N VAL A 330 -0.17 -4.04 21.70
CA VAL A 330 -1.00 -4.03 22.91
C VAL A 330 -1.09 -2.64 23.53
N ARG A 331 -0.03 -1.82 23.44
CA ARG A 331 -0.07 -0.40 23.87
C ARG A 331 -1.01 0.42 23.00
N SER A 332 -0.94 0.24 21.68
CA SER A 332 -1.82 0.92 20.74
C SER A 332 -3.30 0.55 20.97
N ALA A 333 -3.54 -0.61 21.58
CA ALA A 333 -4.85 -1.10 21.97
C ALA A 333 -5.25 -0.75 23.42
N GLY A 334 -4.48 0.09 24.14
CA GLY A 334 -4.84 0.59 25.47
C GLY A 334 -4.27 -0.18 26.67
N ALA A 335 -3.45 -1.21 26.45
CA ALA A 335 -2.86 -1.99 27.55
C ALA A 335 -1.70 -1.26 28.23
N ARG A 336 -1.58 -1.45 29.55
CA ARG A 336 -0.40 -1.03 30.32
C ARG A 336 0.62 -2.16 30.37
N ILE A 337 1.86 -1.90 29.94
CA ILE A 337 2.93 -2.89 30.00
C ILE A 337 3.68 -2.84 31.34
N LEU A 338 3.83 -3.99 31.96
CA LEU A 338 4.61 -4.21 33.17
C LEU A 338 6.06 -4.56 32.80
N GLN A 339 7.01 -3.81 33.36
CA GLN A 339 8.45 -4.00 33.12
C GLN A 339 9.05 -5.12 33.98
N ARG A 340 8.42 -5.43 35.10
CA ARG A 340 8.85 -6.44 36.05
C ARG A 340 7.72 -7.44 36.23
N ARG A 341 8.09 -8.65 36.66
CA ARG A 341 7.14 -9.66 37.11
C ARG A 341 6.19 -9.01 38.13
N PRO A 342 4.86 -9.20 37.99
CA PRO A 342 3.91 -8.71 38.97
C PRO A 342 4.17 -9.34 40.34
N LYS A 343 3.81 -8.64 41.41
CA LYS A 343 3.80 -9.24 42.75
C LYS A 343 2.68 -10.28 42.81
N ASP A 344 2.92 -11.33 43.60
CA ASP A 344 1.96 -12.41 43.76
C ASP A 344 0.63 -11.83 44.28
N VAL A 345 -0.48 -12.24 43.65
CA VAL A 345 -1.81 -11.77 44.03
C VAL A 345 -2.20 -12.52 45.30
N GLU A 346 -2.28 -11.82 46.43
CA GLU A 346 -2.72 -12.42 47.69
C GLU A 346 -4.18 -12.91 47.54
N GLY A 347 -4.39 -14.22 47.64
CA GLY A 347 -5.63 -14.78 48.18
C GLY A 347 -6.87 -14.87 47.28
N GLY A 348 -6.77 -14.95 45.95
CA GLY A 348 -7.95 -15.29 45.14
C GLY A 348 -7.67 -16.38 44.12
N GLN A 349 -8.45 -17.46 44.15
CA GLN A 349 -8.51 -18.47 43.09
C GLN A 349 -8.75 -17.77 41.74
N LEU A 350 -8.10 -18.24 40.66
CA LEU A 350 -8.52 -17.82 39.32
C LEU A 350 -10.00 -18.21 39.17
N GLY A 351 -10.85 -17.22 38.91
CA GLY A 351 -12.26 -17.47 38.61
C GLY A 351 -12.42 -18.39 37.40
N ASN A 352 -13.60 -19.01 37.27
CA ASN A 352 -13.97 -20.08 36.33
C ASN A 352 -13.75 -19.79 34.82
N GLY A 353 -12.51 -19.53 34.39
CA GLY A 353 -12.14 -19.33 32.99
C GLY A 353 -12.54 -17.97 32.40
N LYS A 354 -12.91 -16.97 33.22
CA LYS A 354 -13.20 -15.61 32.73
C LYS A 354 -11.98 -14.70 32.88
N LEU A 355 -11.63 -13.94 31.84
CA LEU A 355 -10.60 -12.91 31.93
C LEU A 355 -10.94 -11.89 33.04
N ASP A 356 -10.08 -11.82 34.05
CA ASP A 356 -10.12 -10.89 35.17
C ASP A 356 -9.25 -9.68 34.84
N ILE A 357 -9.89 -8.55 34.52
CA ILE A 357 -9.23 -7.31 34.12
C ILE A 357 -8.41 -6.67 35.26
N ASP A 358 -8.76 -6.97 36.51
CA ASP A 358 -8.07 -6.45 37.68
C ASP A 358 -6.79 -7.20 37.97
N ARG A 359 -6.55 -8.35 37.32
CA ARG A 359 -5.32 -9.14 37.47
C ARG A 359 -4.34 -8.91 36.32
N PRO A 360 -3.02 -8.95 36.60
CA PRO A 360 -2.02 -8.96 35.54
C PRO A 360 -2.20 -10.15 34.61
N LEU A 361 -2.11 -9.89 33.31
CA LEU A 361 -2.10 -10.88 32.24
C LEU A 361 -0.64 -11.18 31.85
N VAL A 362 -0.24 -12.45 31.91
CA VAL A 362 1.09 -12.88 31.50
C VAL A 362 1.04 -13.42 30.07
N VAL A 363 1.88 -12.88 29.21
CA VAL A 363 1.94 -13.26 27.79
C VAL A 363 3.21 -14.07 27.55
N MET A 364 3.06 -15.21 26.90
CA MET A 364 4.16 -16.06 26.45
C MET A 364 4.04 -16.30 24.95
N GLN A 365 5.15 -16.54 24.25
CA GLN A 365 5.11 -16.91 22.83
C GLN A 365 4.28 -18.18 22.61
N GLU A 366 4.58 -19.23 23.38
CA GLU A 366 3.84 -20.47 23.43
C GLU A 366 3.67 -20.92 24.88
N ILE A 367 2.49 -21.47 25.19
CA ILE A 367 2.21 -22.02 26.51
C ILE A 367 2.61 -23.50 26.49
N PRO A 368 3.54 -23.93 27.37
CA PRO A 368 3.95 -25.32 27.40
C PRO A 368 2.82 -26.22 27.91
N THR A 369 2.72 -27.44 27.38
CA THR A 369 1.74 -28.44 27.85
C THR A 369 2.01 -28.94 29.27
N LYS A 370 3.26 -28.80 29.74
CA LYS A 370 3.68 -29.13 31.11
C LYS A 370 4.62 -28.05 31.65
N TRP A 371 4.28 -27.51 32.82
CA TRP A 371 5.07 -26.49 33.50
C TRP A 371 6.32 -27.09 34.15
N LYS A 372 7.47 -26.41 34.01
CA LYS A 372 8.68 -26.72 34.81
C LYS A 372 8.49 -26.27 36.25
N LYS A 373 9.22 -26.86 37.21
CA LYS A 373 9.18 -26.43 38.63
C LYS A 373 9.47 -24.94 38.80
N SER A 374 10.42 -24.40 38.02
CA SER A 374 10.78 -22.98 37.98
C SER A 374 9.66 -22.05 37.45
N GLN A 375 8.63 -22.62 36.82
CA GLN A 375 7.48 -21.93 36.24
C GLN A 375 6.18 -22.14 37.05
N SER A 376 6.24 -22.84 38.19
CA SER A 376 5.08 -23.07 39.06
C SER A 376 4.35 -21.78 39.45
N TRP A 377 5.07 -20.68 39.58
CA TRP A 377 4.51 -19.36 39.83
C TRP A 377 3.58 -18.83 38.73
N LEU A 378 3.59 -19.37 37.51
CA LEU A 378 2.66 -18.95 36.45
C LEU A 378 1.23 -19.43 36.72
N MET A 379 1.05 -20.47 37.55
CA MET A 379 -0.26 -21.05 37.87
C MET A 379 -1.19 -20.11 38.66
N GLN A 380 -0.64 -19.04 39.24
CA GLN A 380 -1.40 -17.99 39.96
C GLN A 380 -1.74 -16.79 39.06
N TYR A 381 -1.34 -16.80 37.79
CA TYR A 381 -1.61 -15.74 36.83
C TYR A 381 -2.50 -16.23 35.69
N GLN A 382 -3.15 -15.29 35.04
CA GLN A 382 -3.79 -15.54 33.76
C GLN A 382 -2.70 -15.55 32.70
N VAL A 383 -2.50 -16.69 32.02
CA VAL A 383 -1.45 -16.84 31.01
C VAL A 383 -2.08 -16.99 29.63
N VAL A 384 -1.61 -16.20 28.66
CA VAL A 384 -2.07 -16.27 27.27
C VAL A 384 -0.90 -16.35 26.30
N SER A 385 -1.15 -16.91 25.12
CA SER A 385 -0.19 -16.97 24.03
C SER A 385 -0.16 -15.66 23.23
N THR A 386 0.82 -15.51 22.34
CA THR A 386 0.83 -14.42 21.36
C THR A 386 -0.32 -14.53 20.37
N SER A 387 -0.69 -15.74 19.98
CA SER A 387 -1.83 -15.98 19.09
C SER A 387 -3.15 -15.48 19.70
N TRP A 388 -3.32 -15.60 21.02
CA TRP A 388 -4.48 -15.04 21.72
C TRP A 388 -4.55 -13.52 21.56
N ILE A 389 -3.44 -12.79 21.71
CA ILE A 389 -3.40 -11.33 21.50
C ILE A 389 -3.76 -10.97 20.07
N LEU A 390 -3.14 -11.64 19.09
CA LEU A 390 -3.35 -11.33 17.69
C LEU A 390 -4.79 -11.60 17.27
N ASN A 391 -5.39 -12.70 17.75
CA ASN A 391 -6.79 -13.04 17.52
C ASN A 391 -7.73 -12.06 18.25
N ALA A 392 -7.42 -11.66 19.48
CA ALA A 392 -8.22 -10.70 20.21
C ALA A 392 -8.30 -9.36 19.48
N ILE A 393 -7.18 -8.88 18.91
CA ILE A 393 -7.15 -7.68 18.07
C ILE A 393 -7.94 -7.88 16.77
N SER A 394 -7.67 -8.98 16.06
CA SER A 394 -8.28 -9.28 14.76
C SER A 394 -9.80 -9.53 14.84
N ARG A 395 -10.31 -9.99 15.99
CA ARG A 395 -11.75 -10.06 16.27
C ARG A 395 -12.30 -8.82 16.96
N LEU A 396 -11.41 -7.94 17.44
CA LEU A 396 -11.67 -6.84 18.34
C LEU A 396 -12.54 -7.26 19.54
N SER A 397 -12.15 -8.37 20.17
CA SER A 397 -12.87 -8.99 21.29
C SER A 397 -11.92 -9.76 22.19
N LEU A 398 -12.14 -9.73 23.50
CA LEU A 398 -11.38 -10.52 24.46
C LEU A 398 -11.96 -11.93 24.51
N GLU A 399 -11.28 -12.90 23.90
CA GLU A 399 -11.60 -14.31 24.06
C GLU A 399 -11.21 -14.80 25.47
N GLN A 400 -11.81 -15.87 25.95
CA GLN A 400 -11.39 -16.45 27.23
C GLN A 400 -9.97 -16.99 27.13
N PRO A 401 -9.10 -16.77 28.14
CA PRO A 401 -7.83 -17.48 28.23
C PRO A 401 -8.11 -18.99 28.26
N ILE A 402 -7.41 -19.77 27.44
CA ILE A 402 -7.52 -21.23 27.49
C ILE A 402 -6.97 -21.69 28.86
N PRO A 403 -7.67 -22.57 29.59
CA PRO A 403 -7.28 -23.01 30.94
C PRO A 403 -5.93 -23.75 30.99
#